data_AF-A0A0F9PEX3-F1
#
_entry.id   AF-A0A0F9PEX3-F1
#
_cell.length_a   1.000
_cell.length_b   1.000
_cell.length_c   1.000
_cell.angle_alpha   90.00
_cell.angle_beta   90.00
_cell.angle_gamma   90.00
#
_symmetry.space_group_name_H-M   'P 1'
#
loop_
_entity.id
_entity.type
_entity.pdbx_description
1 polymer ?
#
loop_
_entity_poly.entity_id
_entity_poly.type
_entity_poly.pdbx_seq_one_letter_code
_entity_poly.pdbx_strand_id
1 'polypeptide(L)'
;MPLRKCMQEHTHREFKLWNTYLDDEWYRPSRSDYFLMRIAQRVQQVLMKEPNKAKLEHQEVFAKPEKQTADEEKEKVDRSKSIWGGIVGLVKRKKRGHN
;
A
#
# COMPACT_ATOMS: atom_id res chain seq x y z
N MET A 1 -2.08 -22.66 4.28
CA MET A 1 -2.64 -23.23 5.53
C MET A 1 -3.79 -22.35 5.99
N PRO A 2 -4.95 -22.89 6.43
CA PRO A 2 -6.08 -22.07 6.87
C PRO A 2 -5.75 -21.31 8.16
N LEU A 3 -6.11 -20.02 8.24
CA LEU A 3 -5.79 -19.13 9.38
C LEU A 3 -6.21 -19.71 10.74
N ARG A 4 -7.36 -20.39 10.78
CA ARG A 4 -7.91 -21.04 11.99
C ARG A 4 -7.01 -22.14 12.53
N LYS A 5 -6.32 -22.85 11.64
CA LYS A 5 -5.42 -23.95 12.01
C LYS A 5 -4.10 -23.42 12.58
N CYS A 6 -3.56 -22.35 11.98
CA CYS A 6 -2.40 -21.64 12.53
C CYS A 6 -2.65 -21.03 13.92
N MET A 7 -3.86 -20.50 14.17
CA MET A 7 -4.21 -19.94 15.49
C MET A 7 -4.35 -21.00 16.59
N GLN A 8 -4.67 -22.24 16.24
CA GLN A 8 -4.75 -23.35 17.21
C GLN A 8 -3.38 -23.95 17.52
N GLU A 9 -2.48 -23.96 16.53
CA GLU A 9 -1.16 -24.60 16.64
C GLU A 9 -0.08 -23.67 17.20
N HIS A 10 -0.28 -22.35 17.19
CA HIS A 10 0.71 -21.37 17.64
C HIS A 10 0.24 -20.51 18.80
N THR A 11 1.15 -20.31 19.76
CA THR A 11 0.95 -19.33 20.83
C THR A 11 0.96 -17.92 20.25
N HIS A 12 0.20 -16.98 20.83
CA HIS A 12 0.15 -15.58 20.39
C HIS A 12 1.54 -14.94 20.17
N ARG A 13 2.54 -15.33 21.00
CA ARG A 13 3.93 -14.89 20.87
C ARG A 13 4.61 -15.43 19.61
N GLU A 14 4.38 -16.69 19.26
CA GLU A 14 4.93 -17.34 18.07
C GLU A 14 4.28 -16.76 16.81
N PHE A 15 2.96 -16.53 16.85
CA PHE A 15 2.25 -15.85 15.76
C PHE A 15 2.80 -14.45 15.48
N LYS A 16 3.08 -13.67 16.55
CA LYS A 16 3.69 -12.34 16.41
C LYS A 16 5.10 -12.42 15.81
N LEU A 17 5.89 -13.41 16.21
CA LEU A 17 7.23 -13.64 15.67
C LEU A 17 7.19 -14.03 14.18
N TRP A 18 6.22 -14.86 13.81
CA TRP A 18 5.97 -15.24 12.41
C TRP A 18 5.58 -14.04 11.55
N ASN A 19 4.69 -13.17 12.03
CA ASN A 19 4.34 -11.96 11.29
C ASN A 19 5.53 -11.02 11.11
N THR A 20 6.38 -10.86 12.13
CA THR A 20 7.60 -10.04 11.98
C THR A 20 8.59 -10.65 10.99
N TYR A 21 8.75 -11.97 10.99
CA TYR A 21 9.61 -12.67 10.03
C TYR A 21 9.07 -12.54 8.60
N LEU A 22 7.76 -12.74 8.42
CA LEU A 22 7.12 -12.59 7.12
C LEU A 22 7.18 -11.16 6.61
N ASP A 23 7.00 -10.16 7.47
CA ASP A 23 7.20 -8.76 7.10
C ASP A 23 8.63 -8.53 6.60
N ASP A 24 9.65 -9.02 7.31
CA ASP A 24 11.04 -8.83 6.89
C ASP A 24 11.38 -9.54 5.57
N GLU A 25 10.87 -10.76 5.35
CA GLU A 25 11.15 -11.54 4.15
C GLU A 25 10.37 -11.03 2.93
N TRP A 26 9.14 -10.53 3.12
CA TRP A 26 8.27 -10.07 2.04
C TRP A 26 8.78 -8.79 1.36
N TYR A 27 9.51 -7.94 2.09
CA TYR A 27 10.11 -6.72 1.54
C TYR A 27 11.60 -6.87 1.21
N ARG A 28 12.15 -8.09 1.25
CA ARG A 28 13.53 -8.35 0.87
C ARG A 28 13.61 -8.60 -0.64
N PRO A 29 14.23 -7.71 -1.43
CA PRO A 29 14.29 -7.90 -2.87
C PRO A 29 15.11 -9.15 -3.20
N SER A 30 14.50 -10.08 -3.93
CA SER A 30 15.16 -11.26 -4.47
C SER A 30 15.95 -10.92 -5.74
N ARG A 31 16.82 -11.84 -6.17
CA ARG A 31 17.56 -11.70 -7.43
C ARG A 31 16.62 -11.57 -8.63
N SER A 32 15.46 -12.21 -8.58
CA SER A 32 14.42 -12.12 -9.61
C SER A 32 13.78 -10.73 -9.64
N ASP A 33 13.53 -10.14 -8.48
CA ASP A 33 12.95 -8.79 -8.36
C ASP A 33 13.87 -7.73 -8.94
N TYR A 34 15.19 -7.88 -8.76
CA TYR A 34 16.17 -7.01 -9.39
C TYR A 34 16.06 -6.99 -10.93
N PHE A 35 15.85 -8.16 -11.54
CA PHE A 35 15.68 -8.24 -12.99
C PHE A 35 14.34 -7.64 -13.43
N LEU A 36 13.28 -7.84 -12.65
CA LEU A 36 11.98 -7.21 -12.91
C LEU A 36 12.08 -5.68 -12.83
N MET A 37 12.78 -5.15 -11.83
CA MET A 37 13.09 -3.71 -11.74
C MET A 37 13.85 -3.24 -12.98
N ARG A 38 14.89 -3.96 -13.42
CA ARG A 38 15.62 -3.56 -14.64
C ARG A 38 14.75 -3.54 -15.89
N ILE A 39 13.85 -4.51 -16.03
CA ILE A 39 12.90 -4.56 -17.15
C ILE A 39 11.94 -3.37 -17.06
N ALA A 40 11.36 -3.12 -15.89
CA ALA A 40 10.47 -1.99 -15.65
C ALA A 40 11.18 -0.65 -15.93
N GLN A 41 12.45 -0.52 -15.53
CA GLN A 41 13.28 0.67 -15.77
C GLN A 41 13.44 0.89 -17.27
N ARG A 42 13.69 -0.19 -18.01
CA ARG A 42 13.87 -0.12 -19.46
C ARG A 42 12.58 0.28 -20.17
N VAL A 43 11.43 -0.27 -19.76
CA VAL A 43 10.12 0.12 -20.29
C VAL A 43 9.85 1.60 -20.02
N GLN A 44 10.12 2.06 -18.79
CA GLN A 44 9.90 3.45 -18.41
C GLN A 44 10.82 4.42 -19.20
N GLN A 45 12.08 4.06 -19.43
CA GLN A 45 12.99 4.84 -20.27
C GLN A 45 12.46 5.02 -21.69
N VAL A 46 11.83 4.00 -22.26
CA VAL A 46 11.25 4.07 -23.61
C VAL A 46 10.02 5.00 -23.64
N LEU A 47 9.24 5.03 -22.56
CA LEU A 47 8.00 5.81 -22.47
C LEU A 47 8.21 7.28 -22.03
N MET A 48 9.31 7.57 -21.32
CA MET A 48 9.59 8.91 -20.79
C MET A 48 10.26 9.81 -21.82
N LYS A 49 9.90 11.10 -21.81
CA LYS A 49 10.56 12.13 -22.64
C LYS A 49 12.04 12.34 -22.28
N GLU A 50 12.41 12.06 -21.03
CA GLU A 50 13.77 12.22 -20.50
C GLU A 50 14.26 10.89 -19.89
N PRO A 51 14.78 9.97 -20.70
CA PRO A 51 15.10 8.60 -20.28
C PRO A 51 16.17 8.54 -19.18
N ASN A 52 17.10 9.49 -19.14
CA ASN A 52 18.21 9.51 -18.18
C ASN A 52 17.75 9.77 -16.72
N LYS A 53 16.50 10.20 -16.52
CA LYS A 53 15.94 10.41 -15.17
C LYS A 53 15.35 9.14 -14.55
N ALA A 54 15.11 8.08 -15.33
CA ALA A 54 14.60 6.82 -14.80
C ALA A 54 15.74 6.06 -14.09
N LYS A 55 15.87 6.26 -12.77
CA LYS A 55 16.77 5.50 -11.91
C LYS A 55 16.09 4.24 -11.39
N LEU A 56 16.88 3.18 -11.21
CA LEU A 56 16.41 1.90 -10.65
C LEU A 56 15.88 2.04 -9.21
N GLU A 57 16.45 2.98 -8.45
CA GLU A 57 16.05 3.30 -7.07
C GLU A 57 14.61 3.82 -6.95
N HIS A 58 14.03 4.34 -8.04
CA HIS A 58 12.65 4.85 -8.05
C HIS A 58 11.61 3.76 -8.36
N GLN A 59 12.05 2.52 -8.57
CA GLN A 59 11.17 1.41 -8.91
C GLN A 59 11.10 0.42 -7.75
N GLU A 60 10.37 0.79 -6.70
CA GLU A 60 10.05 -0.14 -5.63
C GLU A 60 9.04 -1.18 -6.14
N VAL A 61 9.46 -2.45 -6.29
CA VAL A 61 8.57 -3.56 -6.68
C VAL A 61 7.60 -3.89 -5.54
N PHE A 62 8.07 -3.74 -4.30
CA PHE A 62 7.31 -3.93 -3.09
C PHE A 62 7.50 -2.69 -2.22
N ALA A 63 6.65 -1.68 -2.43
CA ALA A 63 6.56 -0.59 -1.48
C ALA A 63 6.20 -1.18 -0.12
N LYS A 64 6.98 -0.89 0.92
CA LYS A 64 6.52 -1.15 2.28
C LYS A 64 5.21 -0.39 2.43
N PRO A 65 4.11 -1.03 2.86
CA PRO A 65 2.91 -0.30 3.20
C PRO A 65 3.34 0.70 4.27
N GLU A 66 3.18 1.98 3.96
CA GLU A 66 3.29 3.01 4.98
C GLU A 66 2.39 2.56 6.12
N LYS A 67 2.96 2.37 7.30
CA LYS A 67 2.21 2.04 8.51
C LYS A 67 1.32 3.22 8.80
N GLN A 68 0.12 3.22 8.23
CA GLN A 68 -0.87 4.25 8.49
C GLN A 68 -1.20 4.16 9.96
N THR A 69 -1.07 5.29 10.65
CA THR A 69 -1.53 5.37 12.02
C THR A 69 -3.05 5.15 12.05
N ALA A 70 -3.58 4.62 13.15
CA ALA A 70 -5.03 4.34 13.26
C ALA A 70 -5.90 5.59 13.03
N ASP A 71 -5.33 6.77 13.23
CA ASP A 71 -5.99 8.05 12.99
C ASP A 71 -6.01 8.42 11.49
N GLU A 72 -4.96 8.10 10.74
CA GLU A 72 -4.91 8.28 9.27
C GLU A 72 -5.90 7.36 8.54
N GLU A 73 -6.05 6.12 9.00
CA GLU A 73 -7.03 5.19 8.42
C GLU A 73 -8.47 5.68 8.64
N LYS A 74 -8.79 6.15 9.86
CA LYS A 74 -10.10 6.73 10.17
C LYS A 74 -10.40 7.94 9.30
N GLU A 75 -9.42 8.83 9.12
CA GLU A 75 -9.60 10.02 8.31
C GLU A 75 -9.83 9.69 6.83
N LYS A 76 -9.13 8.70 6.27
CA LYS A 76 -9.36 8.21 4.90
C LYS A 76 -10.75 7.60 4.72
N VAL A 77 -11.19 6.81 5.69
CA VAL A 77 -12.52 6.20 5.70
C VAL A 77 -13.61 7.27 5.77
N ASP A 78 -13.44 8.28 6.61
CA ASP A 78 -14.42 9.37 6.77
C ASP A 78 -14.50 10.25 5.52
N ARG A 79 -13.35 10.58 4.90
CA ARG A 79 -13.33 11.26 3.60
C ARG A 79 -14.06 10.44 2.53
N SER A 80 -13.77 9.13 2.44
CA SER A 80 -14.40 8.24 1.46
C SER A 80 -15.92 8.15 1.67
N LYS A 81 -16.38 8.02 2.93
CA LYS A 81 -17.80 8.04 3.28
C LYS A 81 -18.46 9.37 2.95
N SER A 82 -17.78 10.50 3.14
CA SER A 82 -18.32 11.82 2.77
C SER A 82 -18.52 11.96 1.26
N ILE A 83 -17.59 11.43 0.47
CA ILE A 83 -17.63 11.47 -1.00
C ILE A 83 -18.79 10.61 -1.49
N TRP A 84 -18.85 9.35 -1.04
CA TRP A 84 -19.94 8.44 -1.37
C TRP A 84 -21.29 8.95 -0.88
N GLY A 85 -21.34 9.53 0.32
CA GLY A 85 -22.54 10.17 0.84
C GLY A 85 -23.00 11.36 0.00
N GLY A 86 -22.08 12.12 -0.61
CA GLY A 86 -22.40 13.15 -1.58
C GLY A 86 -22.92 12.59 -2.92
N ILE A 87 -22.34 11.50 -3.40
CA ILE A 87 -22.74 10.84 -4.66
C ILE A 87 -24.13 10.20 -4.54
N VAL A 88 -24.41 9.51 -3.43
CA VAL A 88 -25.68 8.82 -3.16
C VAL A 88 -26.76 9.80 -2.62
N GLY A 89 -26.42 11.09 -2.45
CA GLY A 89 -27.35 12.13 -1.98
C GLY A 89 -27.71 12.05 -0.49
N LEU A 90 -27.00 11.22 0.28
CA LEU A 90 -27.16 11.08 1.73
C LEU A 90 -26.58 12.28 2.50
N VAL A 91 -25.67 13.05 1.91
CA VAL A 91 -25.04 14.21 2.54
C VAL A 91 -25.49 15.50 1.85
N LYS A 92 -26.32 16.29 2.54
CA LYS A 92 -26.69 17.64 2.10
C LYS A 92 -25.46 18.54 2.10
N ARG A 93 -25.04 18.96 0.90
CA ARG A 93 -24.06 20.04 0.71
C ARG A 93 -24.56 21.30 1.43
N LYS A 94 -23.93 21.69 2.54
CA LYS A 94 -24.25 22.95 3.21
C LYS A 94 -23.86 24.08 2.26
N LYS A 95 -24.85 24.71 1.61
CA LYS A 95 -24.64 25.92 0.81
C LYS A 95 -23.95 26.95 1.71
N ARG A 96 -22.68 27.27 1.43
CA ARG A 96 -22.06 28.48 1.99
C ARG A 96 -22.83 29.65 1.40
N GLY A 97 -23.63 30.32 2.22
CA GLY A 97 -24.26 31.58 1.84
C GLY A 97 -23.16 32.59 1.53
N HIS A 98 -23.24 33.20 0.35
CA HIS A 98 -22.66 34.50 0.09
C HIS A 98 -23.47 35.52 0.90
N ASN A 99 -22.81 36.18 1.83
CA ASN A 99 -23.04 37.58 2.15
C ASN A 99 -21.71 38.30 1.94
#